data_AF-H9UFP8-F1
#
_entry.id   AF-H9UFP8-F1
#
_cell.length_a   1.000
_cell.length_b   1.000
_cell.length_c   1.000
_cell.angle_alpha   90.00
_cell.angle_beta   90.00
_cell.angle_gamma   90.00
#
_symmetry.space_group_name_H-M   'P 1'
#
loop_
_entity.id
_entity.type
_entity.pdbx_description
1 polymer ?
#
loop_
_entity_poly.entity_id
_entity_poly.type
_entity_poly.pdbx_seq_one_letter_code
_entity_poly.pdbx_strand_id
1 'polypeptide(L)'
;MTRETNTVLFVLAGVLYNLVMMGLVFFVVIFILARVFAPIVTEQVGQILMVVALLASIGGSLYSYYRLVRLLQRKIDFDKYFVPLFKDGK
;
A
#
# COMPACT_ATOMS: atom_id res chain seq x y z
N MET A 1 25.69 -10.89 1.78
CA MET A 1 24.51 -10.70 0.91
C MET A 1 24.95 -9.93 -0.32
N THR A 2 24.54 -10.34 -1.52
CA THR A 2 24.79 -9.55 -2.74
C THR A 2 23.74 -8.43 -2.81
N ARG A 3 24.04 -7.35 -3.56
CA ARG A 3 23.09 -6.25 -3.75
C ARG A 3 21.79 -6.72 -4.41
N GLU A 4 21.86 -7.76 -5.23
CA GLU A 4 20.72 -8.41 -5.87
C GLU A 4 19.78 -9.06 -4.85
N THR A 5 20.31 -9.82 -3.89
CA THR A 5 19.51 -10.43 -2.82
C THR A 5 18.80 -9.36 -1.99
N ASN A 6 19.48 -8.24 -1.69
CA ASN A 6 18.87 -7.14 -0.94
C ASN A 6 17.71 -6.50 -1.71
N THR A 7 17.87 -6.29 -3.01
CA THR A 7 16.82 -5.75 -3.87
C THR A 7 15.60 -6.67 -3.92
N VAL A 8 15.81 -7.99 -4.08
CA VAL A 8 14.72 -8.97 -4.07
C VAL A 8 13.99 -8.99 -2.72
N LEU A 9 14.73 -9.00 -1.61
CA LEU A 9 14.14 -8.94 -0.27
C LEU A 9 13.36 -7.64 -0.03
N PHE A 10 13.85 -6.51 -0.54
CA PHE A 10 13.16 -5.23 -0.43
C PHE A 10 11.83 -5.23 -1.20
N VAL A 11 11.81 -5.74 -2.44
CA VAL A 11 10.58 -5.87 -3.22
C VAL A 11 9.59 -6.82 -2.55
N LEU A 12 10.06 -7.97 -2.07
CA LEU A 12 9.22 -8.92 -1.30
C LEU A 12 8.63 -8.28 -0.05
N ALA A 13 9.45 -7.56 0.72
CA ALA A 13 8.99 -6.82 1.89
C ALA A 13 7.96 -5.74 1.51
N GLY A 14 8.13 -5.06 0.37
CA GLY A 14 7.17 -4.10 -0.15
C GLY A 14 5.83 -4.72 -0.54
N VAL A 15 5.85 -5.90 -1.18
CA VAL A 15 4.63 -6.65 -1.52
C VAL A 15 3.91 -7.12 -0.25
N LEU A 16 4.63 -7.70 0.70
CA LEU A 16 4.07 -8.12 2.00
C LEU A 16 3.49 -6.93 2.76
N TYR A 17 4.22 -5.82 2.83
CA TYR A 17 3.74 -4.58 3.43
C TYR A 17 2.46 -4.09 2.75
N ASN A 18 2.41 -4.08 1.42
CA ASN A 18 1.23 -3.63 0.69
C ASN A 18 0.00 -4.51 0.99
N LEU A 19 0.17 -5.84 1.00
CA LEU A 19 -0.90 -6.78 1.31
C LEU A 19 -1.49 -6.53 2.71
N VAL A 20 -0.62 -6.39 3.71
CA VAL A 20 -1.02 -6.11 5.10
C VAL A 20 -1.71 -4.76 5.20
N MET A 21 -1.13 -3.72 4.60
CA MET A 21 -1.70 -2.37 4.64
C MET A 21 -3.02 -2.26 3.89
N MET A 22 -3.19 -2.98 2.79
CA MET A 22 -4.47 -3.01 2.06
C MET A 22 -5.57 -3.57 2.95
N GLY A 23 -5.32 -4.69 3.64
CA GLY A 23 -6.25 -5.24 4.62
C GLY A 23 -6.57 -4.24 5.74
N LEU A 24 -5.56 -3.64 6.37
CA LEU A 24 -5.74 -2.66 7.43
C LEU A 24 -6.55 -1.44 6.98
N VAL A 25 -6.21 -0.84 5.84
CA VAL A 25 -6.94 0.31 5.29
C VAL A 25 -8.37 -0.08 4.96
N PHE A 26 -8.59 -1.24 4.35
CA PHE A 26 -9.92 -1.74 4.03
C PHE A 26 -10.80 -1.87 5.30
N PHE A 27 -10.27 -2.48 6.36
CA PHE A 27 -10.98 -2.60 7.64
C PHE A 27 -11.30 -1.23 8.24
N VAL A 28 -10.36 -0.30 8.23
CA VAL A 28 -10.57 1.07 8.74
C VAL A 28 -11.65 1.80 7.94
N VAL A 29 -11.59 1.73 6.60
CA VAL A 29 -12.55 2.40 5.73
C VAL A 29 -13.95 1.82 5.92
N ILE A 30 -14.11 0.49 5.94
CA ILE A 30 -15.40 -0.15 6.19
C ILE A 30 -15.92 0.19 7.59
N PHE A 31 -15.07 0.18 8.60
CA PHE A 31 -15.49 0.53 9.97
C PHE A 31 -16.06 1.96 10.03
N ILE A 32 -15.38 2.92 9.38
CA ILE A 32 -15.87 4.31 9.28
C ILE A 32 -17.19 4.35 8.50
N LEU A 33 -17.26 3.68 7.33
CA LEU A 33 -18.46 3.68 6.50
C LEU A 33 -19.66 3.05 7.22
N ALA A 34 -19.46 1.93 7.91
CA ALA A 34 -20.49 1.28 8.70
C ALA A 34 -20.95 2.19 9.84
N ARG A 35 -20.03 2.87 10.53
CA ARG A 35 -20.41 3.73 11.66
C ARG A 35 -21.15 5.00 11.24
N VAL A 36 -20.86 5.54 10.05
CA VAL A 36 -21.41 6.80 9.55
C VAL A 36 -22.65 6.58 8.69
N PHE A 37 -22.63 5.60 7.79
CA PHE A 37 -23.64 5.45 6.73
C PHE A 37 -24.61 4.28 6.94
N ALA A 38 -24.27 3.25 7.71
CA ALA A 38 -25.14 2.08 7.90
C ALA A 38 -26.58 2.40 8.36
N PRO A 39 -26.87 3.43 9.18
CA PRO A 39 -28.25 3.71 9.57
C PRO A 39 -29.08 4.43 8.49
N ILE A 40 -28.48 4.86 7.37
CA ILE A 40 -29.08 5.82 6.44
C ILE A 40 -29.13 5.27 4.99
N VAL A 41 -28.29 4.29 4.66
CA VAL A 41 -28.12 3.82 3.27
C VAL A 41 -28.93 2.57 2.96
N THR A 42 -29.46 2.51 1.73
CA THR A 42 -30.12 1.32 1.17
C THR A 42 -29.08 0.26 0.78
N GLU A 43 -29.51 -0.99 0.61
CA GLU A 43 -28.63 -2.12 0.27
C GLU A 43 -27.82 -1.88 -1.02
N GLN A 44 -28.43 -1.29 -2.04
CA GLN A 44 -27.74 -0.93 -3.30
C GLN A 44 -26.60 0.07 -3.08
N VAL A 45 -26.82 1.10 -2.24
CA VAL A 45 -25.77 2.08 -1.92
C VAL A 45 -24.67 1.42 -1.09
N GLY A 46 -25.01 0.49 -0.19
CA GLY A 46 -24.05 -0.30 0.57
C GLY A 46 -23.09 -1.10 -0.32
N GLN A 47 -23.59 -1.71 -1.39
CA GLN A 47 -22.74 -2.44 -2.36
C GLN A 47 -21.76 -1.51 -3.08
N ILE A 48 -22.20 -0.33 -3.49
CA ILE A 48 -21.33 0.68 -4.12
C ILE A 48 -20.25 1.15 -3.13
N LEU A 49 -20.62 1.42 -1.89
CA LEU A 49 -19.69 1.83 -0.83
C LEU A 49 -18.62 0.75 -0.55
N MET A 50 -18.97 -0.54 -0.66
CA MET A 50 -18.01 -1.65 -0.59
C MET A 50 -16.96 -1.60 -1.70
N VAL A 51 -17.39 -1.35 -2.95
CA VAL A 51 -16.46 -1.20 -4.08
C VAL A 51 -15.57 0.03 -3.88
N VAL A 52 -16.13 1.14 -3.42
CA VAL A 52 -15.37 2.36 -3.09
C VAL A 52 -14.36 2.08 -1.97
N ALA A 53 -14.73 1.32 -0.94
CA ALA A 53 -13.83 0.93 0.15
C ALA A 53 -12.66 0.08 -0.36
N LEU A 54 -12.92 -0.84 -1.29
CA LEU A 54 -11.89 -1.64 -1.93
C LEU A 54 -10.90 -0.75 -2.71
N LEU A 55 -11.40 0.14 -3.57
CA LEU A 55 -10.55 1.08 -4.33
C LEU A 55 -9.77 2.01 -3.41
N ALA A 56 -10.40 2.52 -2.35
CA ALA A 56 -9.75 3.33 -1.33
C ALA A 56 -8.64 2.56 -0.60
N SER A 57 -8.84 1.27 -0.36
CA SER A 57 -7.84 0.41 0.29
C SER A 57 -6.60 0.19 -0.58
N ILE A 58 -6.78 -0.04 -1.88
CA ILE A 58 -5.69 -0.16 -2.86
C ILE A 58 -4.93 1.18 -2.96
N GLY A 59 -5.65 2.29 -3.16
CA GLY A 59 -5.04 3.61 -3.22
C GLY A 59 -4.30 3.97 -1.93
N GLY A 60 -4.91 3.69 -0.78
CA GLY A 60 -4.34 3.94 0.54
C GLY A 60 -3.11 3.10 0.84
N SER A 61 -3.11 1.81 0.50
CA SER A 61 -1.95 0.93 0.69
C SER A 61 -0.77 1.39 -0.17
N LEU A 62 -1.01 1.70 -1.45
CA LEU A 62 0.00 2.20 -2.38
C LEU A 62 0.56 3.56 -1.93
N TYR A 63 -0.30 4.48 -1.51
CA TYR A 63 0.12 5.78 -0.98
C TYR A 63 0.99 5.62 0.27
N SER A 64 0.57 4.74 1.20
CA SER A 64 1.33 4.46 2.42
C SER A 64 2.71 3.85 2.10
N TYR A 65 2.77 2.94 1.13
CA TYR A 65 4.01 2.33 0.67
C TYR A 65 4.95 3.37 0.05
N TYR A 66 4.44 4.20 -0.87
CA TYR A 66 5.22 5.29 -1.46
C TYR A 66 5.81 6.22 -0.38
N ARG A 67 4.99 6.57 0.62
CA ARG A 67 5.43 7.41 1.74
C ARG A 67 6.53 6.72 2.56
N LEU A 68 6.37 5.42 2.86
CA LEU A 68 7.35 4.63 3.60
C LEU A 68 8.68 4.53 2.86
N VAL A 69 8.66 4.21 1.56
CA VAL A 69 9.87 4.13 0.73
C VAL A 69 10.59 5.49 0.70
N ARG A 70 9.86 6.59 0.53
CA ARG A 70 10.45 7.93 0.55
C ARG A 70 11.08 8.29 1.90
N LEU A 71 10.55 7.78 3.00
CA LEU A 71 11.16 7.94 4.33
C LEU A 71 12.42 7.08 4.49
N LEU A 72 12.41 5.86 3.96
CA LEU A 72 13.58 4.97 3.97
C LEU A 72 14.73 5.53 3.13
N GLN A 73 14.45 6.07 1.94
CA GLN A 73 15.44 6.71 1.08
C GLN A 73 16.14 7.91 1.73
N ARG A 74 15.51 8.57 2.71
CA ARG A 74 16.14 9.66 3.47
C ARG A 74 17.14 9.15 4.52
N LYS A 75 17.01 7.90 4.95
CA LYS A 75 17.81 7.30 6.02
C LYS A 75 18.84 6.29 5.52
N ILE A 76 18.59 5.68 4.37
CA ILE A 76 19.39 4.62 3.79
C ILE A 76 19.85 5.07 2.41
N ASP A 77 21.12 4.88 2.10
CA ASP A 77 21.68 5.11 0.78
C ASP A 77 21.36 3.93 -0.13
N PHE A 78 20.39 4.10 -1.03
CA PHE A 78 19.87 3.00 -1.82
C PHE A 78 20.87 2.51 -2.88
N ASP A 79 21.74 3.38 -3.40
CA ASP A 79 22.73 3.03 -4.43
C ASP A 79 23.81 2.09 -3.90
N LYS A 80 24.06 2.17 -2.58
CA LYS A 80 25.03 1.32 -1.89
C LYS A 80 24.51 -0.10 -1.67
N TYR A 81 23.24 -0.26 -1.36
CA TYR A 81 22.67 -1.53 -0.90
C TYR A 81 21.82 -2.26 -1.93
N PHE A 82 21.29 -1.54 -2.92
CA PHE A 82 20.35 -2.07 -3.90
C PHE A 82 20.87 -1.84 -5.32
N VAL A 83 20.58 -2.81 -6.19
CA VAL A 83 20.72 -2.63 -7.64
C VAL A 83 19.54 -1.76 -8.12
N PRO A 84 19.74 -0.81 -9.05
CA PRO A 84 18.65 -0.04 -9.62
C PRO A 84 17.60 -0.98 -10.23
N LEU A 85 16.37 -0.91 -9.70
CA LEU A 85 15.23 -1.72 -10.14
C LEU A 85 14.78 -1.36 -11.55
N PHE A 86 15.01 -0.11 -11.95
CA PHE A 86 14.79 0.38 -13.31
C PHE A 86 16.17 0.78 -13.84
N LYS A 87 16.66 0.09 -14.88
CA LYS A 87 17.80 0.58 -15.64
C LYS A 87 17.35 1.88 -16.28
N ASP A 88 17.97 3.00 -15.91
CA ASP A 88 17.90 4.20 -16.73
C ASP A 88 18.44 3.84 -18.10
N GLY A 89 17.54 3.74 -19.09
CA GLY A 89 17.91 3.48 -20.47
C GLY A 89 18.74 4.64 -20.98
N LYS A 90 20.06 4.45 -21.00
CA LYS A 90 20.99 5.15 -21.87
C LYS A 90 21.63 4.16 -22.81
#